data_AF-A0A9W5VUT6-F1
#
_entry.id   AF-A0A9W5VUT6-F1
#
_cell.length_a   1.000
_cell.length_b   1.000
_cell.length_c   1.000
_cell.angle_alpha   90.00
_cell.angle_beta   90.00
_cell.angle_gamma   90.00
#
_symmetry.space_group_name_H-M   'P 1'
#
loop_
_entity.id
_entity.type
_entity.pdbx_description
1 polymer ?
#
loop_
_entity_poly.entity_id
_entity_poly.type
_entity_poly.pdbx_seq_one_letter_code
_entity_poly.pdbx_strand_id
1 'polypeptide(L)'
;MEETKPVNDSINQVSYQDMSKRWKVDKKEQLARKLTARPERYLTCFMRKEVSFKIVGLHTVCVIFEIVYRERMSKMKSPYDYYITPEEYEEAERNGINRRVLNERIRNLGWDKDTAMTKPVRSSNATGWSKVREIALNNGISRQTYYTRMKKGWKLIDAISKPPINKYQALRLAKDANYWVGNKVLSDEQAEIALLNGVSYRVARERIRRLKWSVEEPITTPVLTRSECAKRGREASYWNRL
;
A
#
# COMPACT_ATOMS: atom_id res chain seq x y z
N MET A 1 39.65 30.78 21.39
CA MET A 1 39.63 29.58 22.25
C MET A 1 38.18 29.29 22.53
N GLU A 2 37.62 28.29 21.84
CA GLU A 2 36.30 27.75 22.13
C GLU A 2 36.38 26.26 21.79
N GLU A 3 36.38 25.44 22.83
CA GLU A 3 36.64 24.00 22.78
C GLU A 3 35.44 23.26 22.17
N THR A 4 35.69 22.52 21.10
CA THR A 4 34.72 21.62 20.48
C THR A 4 34.50 20.39 21.37
N LYS A 5 33.27 20.17 21.82
CA LYS A 5 32.85 18.94 22.51
C LYS A 5 32.90 17.74 21.56
N PRO A 6 33.36 16.55 21.99
CA PRO A 6 33.35 15.36 21.15
C PRO A 6 31.93 14.81 20.97
N VAL A 7 31.60 14.45 19.71
CA VAL A 7 30.39 13.73 19.33
C VAL A 7 30.52 12.28 19.77
N ASN A 8 29.58 11.81 20.59
CA ASN A 8 29.54 10.45 21.09
C ASN A 8 28.88 9.54 20.03
N ASP A 9 29.70 8.88 19.20
CA ASP A 9 29.26 7.82 18.29
C ASP A 9 29.05 6.51 19.05
N SER A 10 27.96 6.41 19.81
CA SER A 10 27.50 5.15 20.39
C SER A 10 26.45 4.49 19.49
N ILE A 11 26.86 4.11 18.28
CA ILE A 11 26.05 3.29 17.37
C ILE A 11 26.39 1.81 17.59
N ASN A 12 25.39 1.08 18.11
CA ASN A 12 25.14 -0.35 17.93
C ASN A 12 26.32 -1.32 18.07
N GLN A 13 26.61 -1.74 19.30
CA GLN A 13 27.15 -3.08 19.55
C GLN A 13 26.01 -4.01 19.99
N VAL A 14 25.22 -4.51 19.05
CA VAL A 14 24.39 -5.70 19.33
C VAL A 14 25.34 -6.89 19.37
N SER A 15 25.58 -7.41 20.57
CA SER A 15 26.43 -8.58 20.80
C SER A 15 25.97 -9.76 19.94
N TYR A 16 26.92 -10.51 19.38
CA TYR A 16 26.68 -11.73 18.60
C TYR A 16 25.81 -12.76 19.36
N GLN A 17 25.85 -12.72 20.70
CA GLN A 17 25.00 -13.54 21.56
C GLN A 17 23.52 -13.12 21.51
N ASP A 18 23.22 -11.84 21.35
CA ASP A 18 21.84 -11.33 21.25
C ASP A 18 21.22 -11.59 19.88
N MET A 19 22.02 -11.56 18.81
CA MET A 19 21.58 -12.02 17.48
C MET A 19 21.28 -13.53 17.48
N SER A 20 22.10 -14.34 18.16
CA SER A 20 21.88 -15.80 18.30
C SER A 20 20.62 -16.12 19.10
N LYS A 21 20.35 -15.37 20.18
CA LYS A 21 19.08 -15.47 20.94
C LYS A 21 17.88 -15.04 20.08
N ARG A 22 17.98 -13.92 19.35
CA ARG A 22 16.94 -13.43 18.43
C ARG A 22 16.62 -14.45 17.33
N TRP A 23 17.65 -15.08 16.75
CA TRP A 23 17.49 -16.08 15.70
C TRP A 23 16.85 -17.39 16.20
N LYS A 24 17.13 -17.79 17.45
CA LYS A 24 16.45 -18.92 18.11
C LYS A 24 14.99 -18.61 18.43
N VAL A 25 14.67 -17.36 18.82
CA VAL A 25 13.28 -16.90 19.00
C VAL A 25 12.54 -16.87 17.66
N ASP A 26 13.16 -16.34 16.60
CA ASP A 26 12.58 -16.32 15.24
C ASP A 26 12.31 -17.72 14.71
N LYS A 27 13.20 -18.69 14.94
CA LYS A 27 12.95 -20.09 14.55
C LYS A 27 11.80 -20.72 15.33
N LYS A 28 11.69 -20.45 16.63
CA LYS A 28 10.55 -20.92 17.44
C LYS A 28 9.25 -20.28 17.00
N GLU A 29 9.27 -19.00 16.66
CA GLU A 29 8.10 -18.26 16.20
C GLU A 29 7.70 -18.66 14.78
N GLN A 30 8.66 -18.89 13.89
CA GLN A 30 8.41 -19.45 12.56
C GLN A 30 7.90 -20.89 12.64
N LEU A 31 8.40 -21.71 13.57
CA LEU A 31 7.89 -23.07 13.81
C LEU A 31 6.48 -23.02 14.40
N ALA A 32 6.20 -22.13 15.34
CA ALA A 32 4.85 -21.89 15.88
C ALA A 32 3.89 -21.44 14.78
N ARG A 33 4.29 -20.50 13.92
CA ARG A 33 3.52 -20.06 12.74
C ARG A 33 3.27 -21.21 11.75
N LYS A 34 4.25 -22.10 11.52
CA LYS A 34 4.10 -23.30 10.69
C LYS A 34 3.12 -24.32 11.31
N LEU A 35 3.18 -24.50 12.63
CA LEU A 35 2.29 -25.39 13.39
C LEU A 35 0.84 -24.85 13.40
N THR A 36 0.64 -23.53 13.53
CA THR A 36 -0.67 -22.89 13.47
C THR A 36 -1.26 -22.82 12.06
N ALA A 37 -0.41 -22.80 11.02
CA ALA A 37 -0.84 -22.70 9.62
C ALA A 37 -1.41 -24.02 9.04
N ARG A 38 -1.06 -25.20 9.59
CA ARG A 38 -1.56 -26.51 9.14
C ARG A 38 -1.80 -27.49 10.31
N PRO A 39 -2.79 -27.27 11.19
CA PRO A 39 -3.06 -28.16 12.32
C PRO A 39 -3.53 -29.57 11.91
N GLU A 40 -4.12 -29.72 10.71
CA GLU A 40 -4.62 -31.00 10.18
C GLU A 40 -3.55 -32.08 10.01
N ARG A 41 -2.28 -31.69 9.78
CA ARG A 41 -1.16 -32.64 9.70
C ARG A 41 -0.66 -33.11 11.08
N TYR A 42 -1.03 -32.43 12.16
CA TYR A 42 -0.60 -32.76 13.52
C TYR A 42 -1.72 -33.38 14.36
N LEU A 43 -2.98 -33.21 13.95
CA LEU A 43 -4.17 -33.81 14.58
C LEU A 43 -4.13 -35.35 14.58
N THR A 44 -3.61 -35.98 13.52
CA THR A 44 -3.50 -37.46 13.44
C THR A 44 -2.38 -38.04 14.32
N CYS A 45 -1.37 -37.24 14.68
CA CYS A 45 -0.33 -37.66 15.62
C CYS A 45 -0.77 -37.50 17.08
N PHE A 46 -1.57 -36.48 17.39
CA PHE A 46 -1.98 -36.19 18.78
C PHE A 46 -3.08 -37.15 19.28
N MET A 47 -3.99 -37.58 18.41
CA MET A 47 -5.06 -38.54 18.77
C MET A 47 -4.57 -39.99 18.96
N ARG A 48 -3.28 -40.29 18.73
CA ARG A 48 -2.75 -41.67 18.68
C ARG A 48 -1.67 -42.01 19.70
N LYS A 49 -1.32 -41.11 20.61
CA LYS A 49 -0.40 -41.44 21.70
C LYS A 49 -0.82 -40.77 23.00
N GLU A 50 -1.20 -41.60 23.97
CA GLU A 50 -1.02 -41.28 25.39
C GLU A 50 0.47 -41.01 25.61
N VAL A 51 0.87 -39.74 25.65
CA VAL A 51 2.21 -39.36 26.09
C VAL A 51 2.06 -38.56 27.37
N SER A 52 2.40 -39.21 28.47
CA SER A 52 2.57 -38.58 29.79
C SER A 52 3.64 -37.49 29.70
N PHE A 53 3.22 -36.22 29.68
CA PHE A 53 4.13 -35.07 29.69
C PHE A 53 4.19 -34.43 31.09
N LYS A 54 5.16 -34.86 31.89
CA LYS A 54 5.62 -34.17 33.11
C LYS A 54 6.60 -33.04 32.75
N ILE A 55 6.13 -31.88 32.30
CA ILE A 55 6.95 -30.65 32.27
C ILE A 55 6.08 -29.43 32.57
N VAL A 56 6.39 -28.77 33.69
CA VAL A 56 5.78 -27.52 34.17
C VAL A 56 6.10 -26.41 33.15
N GLY A 57 5.11 -26.02 32.35
CA GLY A 57 5.27 -25.02 31.27
C GLY A 57 4.43 -25.28 30.02
N LEU A 58 3.86 -26.48 29.87
CA LEU A 58 2.93 -26.83 28.77
C LEU A 58 1.48 -26.43 29.05
N HIS A 59 1.12 -26.06 30.28
CA HIS A 59 -0.27 -25.72 30.61
C HIS A 59 -0.74 -24.47 29.87
N THR A 60 0.11 -23.43 29.75
CA THR A 60 -0.23 -22.20 29.02
C THR A 60 -0.33 -22.42 27.52
N VAL A 61 0.54 -23.26 26.93
CA VAL A 61 0.47 -23.62 25.51
C VAL A 61 -0.75 -24.49 25.21
N CYS A 62 -1.12 -25.41 26.11
CA CYS A 62 -2.31 -26.24 25.98
C CYS A 62 -3.59 -25.40 26.08
N VAL A 63 -3.67 -24.47 27.03
CA VAL A 63 -4.81 -23.55 27.19
C VAL A 63 -4.95 -22.63 25.97
N ILE A 64 -3.85 -22.09 25.44
CA ILE A 64 -3.89 -21.26 24.21
C ILE A 64 -4.31 -22.11 23.01
N PHE A 65 -3.81 -23.34 22.89
CA PHE A 65 -4.23 -24.26 21.82
C PHE A 65 -5.71 -24.62 21.93
N GLU A 66 -6.23 -24.90 23.13
CA GLU A 66 -7.66 -25.15 23.36
C GLU A 66 -8.53 -23.94 23.06
N ILE A 67 -8.11 -22.73 23.45
CA ILE A 67 -8.84 -21.49 23.13
C ILE A 67 -8.88 -21.28 21.62
N VAL A 68 -7.74 -21.37 20.94
CA VAL A 68 -7.65 -21.19 19.48
C VAL A 68 -8.40 -22.30 18.75
N TYR A 69 -8.36 -23.54 19.24
CA TYR A 69 -9.09 -24.66 18.67
C TYR A 69 -10.59 -24.51 18.88
N ARG A 70 -11.03 -24.10 20.08
CA ARG A 70 -12.45 -23.83 20.39
C ARG A 70 -13.00 -22.66 19.58
N GLU A 71 -12.23 -21.57 19.41
CA GLU A 71 -12.59 -20.46 18.52
C GLU A 71 -12.65 -20.86 17.04
N ARG A 72 -11.81 -21.80 16.61
CA ARG A 72 -11.80 -22.30 15.22
C ARG A 72 -12.93 -23.31 14.96
N MET A 73 -13.20 -24.20 15.92
CA MET A 73 -14.32 -25.14 15.86
C MET A 73 -15.67 -24.40 15.93
N SER A 74 -15.76 -23.33 16.72
CA SER A 74 -16.94 -22.45 16.76
C SER A 74 -17.22 -21.75 15.41
N LYS A 75 -16.26 -21.70 14.49
CA LYS A 75 -16.42 -21.11 13.16
C LYS A 75 -16.75 -22.14 12.07
N MET A 76 -16.70 -23.43 12.39
CA MET A 76 -17.15 -24.47 11.45
C MET A 76 -18.65 -24.60 11.53
N LYS A 77 -19.31 -24.19 10.45
CA LYS A 77 -20.76 -24.28 10.34
C LYS A 77 -21.22 -25.71 10.17
N SER A 78 -22.19 -26.09 10.98
CA SER A 78 -22.92 -27.33 10.83
C SER A 78 -23.81 -27.24 9.59
N PRO A 79 -24.06 -28.35 8.87
CA PRO A 79 -25.06 -28.40 7.80
C PRO A 79 -26.46 -27.91 8.24
N TYR A 80 -26.77 -28.00 9.53
CA TYR A 80 -28.03 -27.53 10.11
C TYR A 80 -28.11 -26.01 10.32
N ASP A 81 -26.99 -25.30 10.31
CA ASP A 81 -26.96 -23.84 10.47
C ASP A 81 -27.57 -23.11 9.25
N TYR A 82 -27.75 -23.84 8.14
CA TYR A 82 -28.37 -23.36 6.91
C TYR A 82 -29.91 -23.55 6.89
N TYR A 83 -30.45 -24.29 7.86
CA TYR A 83 -31.89 -24.47 7.99
C TYR A 83 -32.50 -23.25 8.71
N ILE A 84 -33.51 -22.66 8.08
CA ILE A 84 -34.18 -21.46 8.58
C ILE A 84 -35.60 -21.86 8.98
N THR A 85 -35.93 -21.66 10.26
CA THR A 85 -37.24 -22.02 10.79
C THR A 85 -38.30 -20.96 10.44
N PRO A 86 -39.60 -21.29 10.45
CA PRO A 86 -40.67 -20.32 10.26
C PRO A 86 -40.57 -19.11 11.20
N GLU A 87 -40.22 -19.33 12.47
CA GLU A 87 -40.10 -18.29 13.50
C GLU A 87 -38.98 -17.30 13.18
N GLU A 88 -37.85 -17.78 12.65
CA GLU A 88 -36.74 -16.93 12.22
C GLU A 88 -37.12 -16.05 11.02
N TYR A 89 -38.05 -16.50 10.17
CA TYR A 89 -38.59 -15.65 9.11
C TYR A 89 -39.47 -14.53 9.65
N GLU A 90 -40.31 -14.81 10.65
CA GLU A 90 -41.16 -13.80 11.29
C GLU A 90 -40.32 -12.76 12.05
N GLU A 91 -39.25 -13.19 12.72
CA GLU A 91 -38.30 -12.28 13.36
C GLU A 91 -37.58 -11.39 12.34
N ALA A 92 -37.10 -11.96 11.24
CA ALA A 92 -36.48 -11.18 10.18
C ALA A 92 -37.45 -10.17 9.54
N GLU A 93 -38.72 -10.54 9.36
CA GLU A 93 -39.75 -9.65 8.81
C GLU A 93 -40.05 -8.48 9.75
N ARG A 94 -40.10 -8.71 11.08
CA ARG A 94 -40.18 -7.63 12.08
C ARG A 94 -38.99 -6.66 11.99
N ASN A 95 -37.82 -7.16 11.62
CA ASN A 95 -36.62 -6.34 11.38
C ASN A 95 -36.56 -5.75 9.96
N GLY A 96 -37.61 -5.91 9.15
CA GLY A 96 -37.70 -5.35 7.79
C GLY A 96 -36.88 -6.11 6.74
N ILE A 97 -36.53 -7.37 7.00
CA ILE A 97 -35.78 -8.24 6.08
C ILE A 97 -36.73 -9.24 5.45
N ASN A 98 -36.87 -9.15 4.13
CA ASN A 98 -37.70 -10.07 3.37
C ASN A 98 -37.12 -11.51 3.41
N ARG A 99 -38.00 -12.51 3.46
CA ARG A 99 -37.70 -13.96 3.32
C ARG A 99 -36.64 -14.28 2.28
N ARG A 100 -36.69 -13.65 1.09
CA ARG A 100 -35.69 -13.86 0.02
C ARG A 100 -34.30 -13.38 0.43
N VAL A 101 -34.22 -12.20 1.06
CA VAL A 101 -32.95 -11.62 1.50
C VAL A 101 -32.33 -12.44 2.63
N LEU A 102 -33.16 -12.94 3.55
CA LEU A 102 -32.70 -13.82 4.62
C LEU A 102 -32.10 -15.12 4.05
N ASN A 103 -32.78 -15.76 3.10
CA ASN A 103 -32.28 -16.95 2.41
C ASN A 103 -30.94 -16.70 1.71
N GLU A 104 -30.82 -15.59 0.97
CA GLU A 104 -29.57 -15.19 0.31
C GLU A 104 -28.42 -15.05 1.32
N ARG A 105 -28.68 -14.35 2.44
CA ARG A 105 -27.67 -14.12 3.49
C ARG A 105 -27.17 -15.42 4.10
N ILE A 106 -28.07 -16.34 4.43
CA ILE A 106 -27.71 -17.56 5.14
C ILE A 106 -27.14 -18.61 4.18
N ARG A 107 -27.82 -18.89 3.06
CA ARG A 107 -27.48 -20.00 2.15
C ARG A 107 -26.38 -19.67 1.16
N ASN A 108 -26.38 -18.46 0.60
CA ASN A 108 -25.42 -18.09 -0.45
C ASN A 108 -24.21 -17.34 0.13
N LEU A 109 -24.45 -16.40 1.04
CA LEU A 109 -23.39 -15.58 1.64
C LEU A 109 -22.80 -16.21 2.90
N GLY A 110 -23.42 -17.28 3.44
CA GLY A 110 -22.92 -17.97 4.62
C GLY A 110 -22.89 -17.08 5.87
N TRP A 111 -23.79 -16.11 6.00
CA TRP A 111 -23.88 -15.27 7.20
C TRP A 111 -24.39 -16.06 8.39
N ASP A 112 -23.96 -15.67 9.59
CA ASP A 112 -24.55 -16.15 10.83
C ASP A 112 -26.01 -15.69 10.95
N LYS A 113 -26.86 -16.47 11.64
CA LYS A 113 -28.31 -16.23 11.71
C LYS A 113 -28.64 -14.87 12.33
N ASP A 114 -28.04 -14.57 13.47
CA ASP A 114 -28.25 -13.28 14.17
C ASP A 114 -27.82 -12.12 13.27
N THR A 115 -26.67 -12.26 12.62
CA THR A 115 -26.14 -11.25 11.69
C THR A 115 -27.06 -11.09 10.48
N ALA A 116 -27.66 -12.17 9.98
CA ALA A 116 -28.55 -12.18 8.85
C ALA A 116 -29.92 -11.56 9.14
N MET A 117 -30.40 -11.65 10.39
CA MET A 117 -31.68 -11.09 10.83
C MET A 117 -31.59 -9.65 11.35
N THR A 118 -30.41 -9.18 11.75
CA THR A 118 -30.25 -7.83 12.34
C THR A 118 -29.70 -6.79 11.38
N LYS A 119 -28.82 -7.18 10.45
CA LYS A 119 -28.19 -6.20 9.55
C LYS A 119 -29.21 -5.60 8.57
N PRO A 120 -29.27 -4.27 8.41
CA PRO A 120 -30.22 -3.66 7.47
C PRO A 120 -29.89 -4.00 6.01
N VAL A 121 -30.92 -4.03 5.16
CA VAL A 121 -30.75 -4.21 3.72
C VAL A 121 -30.15 -2.94 3.11
N ARG A 122 -29.09 -3.08 2.30
CA ARG A 122 -28.48 -1.94 1.62
C ARG A 122 -29.48 -1.34 0.63
N SER A 123 -29.68 -0.03 0.69
CA SER A 123 -30.51 0.65 -0.30
C SER A 123 -29.82 0.66 -1.66
N SER A 124 -30.56 0.29 -2.70
CA SER A 124 -30.08 0.34 -4.10
C SER A 124 -29.77 1.77 -4.57
N ASN A 125 -30.34 2.77 -3.88
CA ASN A 125 -30.21 4.19 -4.15
C ASN A 125 -29.22 4.92 -3.23
N ALA A 126 -28.29 4.22 -2.57
CA ALA A 126 -27.33 4.84 -1.65
C ALA A 126 -26.57 6.04 -2.25
N THR A 127 -26.32 6.03 -3.56
CA THR A 127 -25.62 7.12 -4.27
C THR A 127 -26.55 8.21 -4.82
N GLY A 128 -27.88 8.06 -4.71
CA GLY A 128 -28.84 9.06 -5.20
C GLY A 128 -28.97 9.15 -6.73
N TRP A 129 -28.41 8.22 -7.50
CA TRP A 129 -28.38 8.23 -8.98
C TRP A 129 -29.76 8.49 -9.60
N SER A 130 -30.80 7.82 -9.08
CA SER A 130 -32.16 7.91 -9.61
C SER A 130 -32.72 9.34 -9.62
N LYS A 131 -32.29 10.21 -8.69
CA LYS A 131 -32.72 11.61 -8.63
C LYS A 131 -32.02 12.52 -9.63
N VAL A 132 -30.79 12.16 -10.02
CA VAL A 132 -29.92 13.01 -10.85
C VAL A 132 -29.66 12.44 -12.24
N ARG A 133 -30.27 11.29 -12.56
CA ARG A 133 -30.04 10.51 -13.77
C ARG A 133 -30.22 11.35 -15.04
N GLU A 134 -31.33 12.06 -15.16
CA GLU A 134 -31.66 12.82 -16.36
C GLU A 134 -30.65 13.94 -16.61
N ILE A 135 -30.36 14.72 -15.57
CA ILE A 135 -29.38 15.82 -15.62
C ILE A 135 -27.98 15.29 -15.98
N ALA A 136 -27.56 14.19 -15.34
CA ALA A 136 -26.25 13.60 -15.59
C ALA A 136 -26.12 13.06 -17.02
N LEU A 137 -27.17 12.41 -17.54
CA LEU A 137 -27.17 11.90 -18.91
C LEU A 137 -27.16 13.02 -19.96
N ASN A 138 -27.91 14.11 -19.72
CA ASN A 138 -27.86 15.30 -20.57
C ASN A 138 -26.46 15.92 -20.63
N ASN A 139 -25.69 15.81 -19.54
CA ASN A 139 -24.29 16.25 -19.47
C ASN A 139 -23.29 15.18 -19.94
N GLY A 140 -23.74 14.07 -20.53
CA GLY A 140 -22.90 13.00 -21.05
C GLY A 140 -22.20 12.15 -19.98
N ILE A 141 -22.71 12.15 -18.75
CA ILE A 141 -22.12 11.43 -17.61
C ILE A 141 -22.85 10.10 -17.41
N SER A 142 -22.12 9.01 -17.59
CA SER A 142 -22.64 7.67 -17.35
C SER A 142 -22.85 7.39 -15.85
N ARG A 143 -23.74 6.44 -15.52
CA ARG A 143 -23.94 5.95 -14.15
C ARG A 143 -22.63 5.53 -13.49
N GLN A 144 -21.76 4.84 -14.24
CA GLN A 144 -20.49 4.36 -13.74
C GLN A 144 -19.53 5.51 -13.40
N THR A 145 -19.49 6.53 -14.26
CA THR A 145 -18.69 7.73 -14.04
C THR A 145 -19.17 8.48 -12.80
N TYR A 146 -20.47 8.71 -12.67
CA TYR A 146 -21.07 9.33 -11.48
C TYR A 146 -20.76 8.54 -10.20
N TYR A 147 -20.97 7.23 -10.20
CA TYR A 147 -20.71 6.38 -9.04
C TYR A 147 -19.24 6.45 -8.61
N THR A 148 -18.31 6.40 -9.58
CA THR A 148 -16.88 6.53 -9.31
C THR A 148 -16.54 7.89 -8.68
N ARG A 149 -17.19 8.98 -9.12
CA ARG A 149 -17.01 10.32 -8.55
C ARG A 149 -17.53 10.41 -7.12
N MET A 150 -18.71 9.85 -6.84
CA MET A 150 -19.28 9.83 -5.50
C MET A 150 -18.44 8.98 -4.53
N LYS A 151 -17.91 7.83 -4.98
CA LYS A 151 -16.97 7.02 -4.20
C LYS A 151 -15.67 7.77 -3.89
N LYS A 152 -15.24 8.67 -4.78
CA LYS A 152 -14.07 9.54 -4.59
C LYS A 152 -14.37 10.81 -3.77
N GLY A 153 -15.60 10.98 -3.26
CA GLY A 153 -15.98 12.13 -2.44
C GLY A 153 -16.19 13.43 -3.22
N TRP A 154 -16.52 13.35 -4.51
CA TRP A 154 -16.85 14.56 -5.28
C TRP A 154 -18.14 15.21 -4.76
N LYS A 155 -18.22 16.54 -4.87
CA LYS A 155 -19.47 17.27 -4.64
C LYS A 155 -20.50 16.84 -5.69
N LEU A 156 -21.77 16.74 -5.28
CA LEU A 156 -22.85 16.28 -6.14
C LEU A 156 -22.93 17.10 -7.45
N ILE A 157 -22.88 18.42 -7.33
CA ILE A 157 -22.95 19.35 -8.47
C ILE A 157 -21.79 19.09 -9.45
N ASP A 158 -20.55 18.99 -8.96
CA ASP A 158 -19.39 18.67 -9.80
C ASP A 158 -19.50 17.30 -10.45
N ALA A 159 -20.08 16.33 -9.74
CA ALA A 159 -20.24 14.97 -10.22
C ALA A 159 -21.22 14.85 -11.38
N ILE A 160 -22.23 15.74 -11.44
CA ILE A 160 -23.27 15.76 -12.48
C ILE A 160 -23.03 16.82 -13.56
N SER A 161 -22.16 17.80 -13.34
CA SER A 161 -21.92 18.90 -14.30
C SER A 161 -20.69 18.69 -15.17
N LYS A 162 -19.59 18.18 -14.60
CA LYS A 162 -18.31 18.10 -15.33
C LYS A 162 -18.33 16.90 -16.29
N PRO A 163 -18.16 17.07 -17.60
CA PRO A 163 -18.11 15.94 -18.52
C PRO A 163 -16.86 15.06 -18.25
N PRO A 164 -16.89 13.75 -18.58
CA PRO A 164 -15.70 12.92 -18.54
C PRO A 164 -14.68 13.38 -19.59
N ILE A 165 -13.41 13.46 -19.20
CA ILE A 165 -12.32 13.89 -20.07
C ILE A 165 -11.82 12.68 -20.87
N ASN A 166 -11.63 12.85 -22.17
CA ASN A 166 -11.03 11.81 -23.02
C ASN A 166 -9.55 11.59 -22.64
N LYS A 167 -9.03 10.36 -22.77
CA LYS A 167 -7.61 10.01 -22.62
C LYS A 167 -6.66 11.03 -23.27
N TYR A 168 -6.92 11.44 -24.52
CA TYR A 168 -6.05 12.40 -25.22
C TYR A 168 -6.10 13.81 -24.62
N GLN A 169 -7.29 14.26 -24.21
CA GLN A 169 -7.45 15.55 -23.51
C GLN A 169 -6.76 15.52 -22.15
N ALA A 170 -6.90 14.42 -21.40
CA ALA A 170 -6.23 14.23 -20.11
C ALA A 170 -4.71 14.26 -20.27
N LEU A 171 -4.17 13.65 -21.34
CA LEU A 171 -2.74 13.70 -21.63
C LEU A 171 -2.26 15.13 -21.95
N ARG A 172 -3.03 15.91 -22.70
CA ARG A 172 -2.71 17.33 -22.97
C ARG A 172 -2.68 18.14 -21.68
N LEU A 173 -3.76 18.07 -20.88
CA LEU A 173 -3.83 18.75 -19.58
C LEU A 173 -2.68 18.34 -18.64
N ALA A 174 -2.28 17.07 -18.64
CA ALA A 174 -1.15 16.60 -17.84
C ALA A 174 0.19 17.14 -18.33
N LYS A 175 0.38 17.32 -19.65
CA LYS A 175 1.57 17.97 -20.21
C LYS A 175 1.60 19.45 -19.85
N ASP A 176 0.46 20.14 -19.98
CA ASP A 176 0.35 21.58 -19.70
C ASP A 176 0.52 21.88 -18.20
N ALA A 177 -0.03 21.03 -17.33
CA ALA A 177 0.13 21.14 -15.87
C ALA A 177 1.50 20.63 -15.36
N ASN A 178 2.35 20.08 -16.23
CA ASN A 178 3.63 19.57 -15.81
C ASN A 178 4.57 20.74 -15.44
N TYR A 179 4.73 20.96 -14.14
CA TYR A 179 5.60 22.00 -13.58
C TYR A 179 7.00 22.03 -14.18
N TRP A 180 7.55 20.86 -14.56
CA TRP A 180 8.90 20.76 -15.12
C TRP A 180 9.02 21.35 -16.52
N VAL A 181 7.91 21.48 -17.26
CA VAL A 181 7.88 22.13 -18.57
C VAL A 181 8.09 23.63 -18.42
N GLY A 182 7.37 24.29 -17.50
CA GLY A 182 7.50 25.73 -17.25
C GLY A 182 8.75 26.12 -16.46
N ASN A 183 9.25 25.25 -15.58
CA ASN A 183 10.45 25.50 -14.76
C ASN A 183 11.71 24.84 -15.33
N LYS A 184 11.82 24.80 -16.67
CA LYS A 184 13.00 24.29 -17.35
C LYS A 184 14.16 25.28 -17.18
N VAL A 185 15.34 24.79 -16.81
CA VAL A 185 16.51 25.65 -16.53
C VAL A 185 17.20 26.10 -17.81
N LEU A 186 17.12 25.28 -18.84
CA LEU A 186 17.66 25.54 -20.18
C LEU A 186 16.53 25.33 -21.18
N SER A 187 16.48 26.17 -22.21
CA SER A 187 15.58 25.96 -23.35
C SER A 187 15.95 24.67 -24.10
N ASP A 188 15.05 24.20 -24.97
CA ASP A 188 15.32 23.03 -25.81
C ASP A 188 16.52 23.27 -26.73
N GLU A 189 16.63 24.46 -27.30
CA GLU A 189 17.76 24.88 -28.13
C GLU A 189 19.08 24.90 -27.36
N GLN A 190 19.08 25.46 -26.14
CA GLN A 190 20.28 25.50 -25.28
C GLN A 190 20.71 24.10 -24.84
N ALA A 191 19.75 23.21 -24.59
CA ALA A 191 20.02 21.82 -24.26
C ALA A 191 20.67 21.08 -25.45
N GLU A 192 20.25 21.39 -26.67
CA GLU A 192 20.84 20.83 -27.90
C GLU A 192 22.27 21.33 -28.11
N ILE A 193 22.53 22.62 -27.94
CA ILE A 193 23.89 23.18 -28.01
C ILE A 193 24.78 22.52 -26.96
N ALA A 194 24.28 22.32 -25.73
CA ALA A 194 25.03 21.64 -24.67
C ALA A 194 25.37 20.20 -25.09
N LEU A 195 24.42 19.49 -25.68
CA LEU A 195 24.60 18.12 -26.14
C LEU A 195 25.66 18.04 -27.25
N LEU A 196 25.64 18.95 -28.21
CA LEU A 196 26.65 19.06 -29.28
C LEU A 196 28.06 19.29 -28.71
N ASN A 197 28.17 20.06 -27.63
CA ASN A 197 29.42 20.28 -26.90
C ASN A 197 29.79 19.14 -25.92
N GLY A 198 29.05 18.02 -25.93
CA GLY A 198 29.29 16.87 -25.06
C GLY A 198 28.87 17.07 -23.60
N VAL A 199 28.04 18.07 -23.32
CA VAL A 199 27.51 18.38 -21.99
C VAL A 199 26.06 17.92 -21.87
N SER A 200 25.80 16.93 -21.01
CA SER A 200 24.42 16.52 -20.76
C SER A 200 23.59 17.62 -20.09
N TYR A 201 22.28 17.68 -20.39
CA TYR A 201 21.33 18.61 -19.77
C TYR A 201 21.43 18.62 -18.23
N ARG A 202 21.64 17.44 -17.61
CA ARG A 202 21.82 17.33 -16.16
C ARG A 202 23.03 18.11 -15.69
N VAL A 203 24.18 17.97 -16.34
CA VAL A 203 25.43 18.66 -15.94
C VAL A 203 25.28 20.16 -16.13
N ALA A 204 24.76 20.61 -17.27
CA ALA A 204 24.52 22.03 -17.52
C ALA A 204 23.56 22.63 -16.48
N ARG A 205 22.48 21.91 -16.14
CA ARG A 205 21.54 22.30 -15.08
C ARG A 205 22.20 22.40 -13.70
N GLU A 206 23.05 21.44 -13.32
CA GLU A 206 23.77 21.47 -12.04
C GLU A 206 24.75 22.65 -11.97
N ARG A 207 25.45 22.96 -13.06
CA ARG A 207 26.33 24.14 -13.14
C ARG A 207 25.56 25.43 -12.88
N ILE A 208 24.37 25.58 -13.47
CA ILE A 208 23.53 26.77 -13.27
C ILE A 208 22.92 26.79 -11.86
N ARG A 209 22.24 25.72 -11.44
CA ARG A 209 21.48 25.74 -10.18
C ARG A 209 22.37 25.69 -8.94
N ARG A 210 23.40 24.85 -8.94
CA ARG A 210 24.26 24.59 -7.79
C ARG A 210 25.54 25.42 -7.81
N LEU A 211 26.22 25.50 -8.95
CA LEU A 211 27.48 26.25 -9.07
C LEU A 211 27.27 27.72 -9.44
N LYS A 212 26.03 28.14 -9.72
CA LYS A 212 25.66 29.53 -10.04
C LYS A 212 26.42 30.11 -11.23
N TRP A 213 26.79 29.27 -12.19
CA TRP A 213 27.40 29.73 -13.43
C TRP A 213 26.39 30.55 -14.24
N SER A 214 26.91 31.46 -15.09
CA SER A 214 26.08 32.13 -16.10
C SER A 214 25.47 31.08 -17.04
N VAL A 215 24.45 31.43 -17.84
CA VAL A 215 23.75 30.41 -18.66
C VAL A 215 24.62 29.91 -19.83
N GLU A 216 25.49 30.75 -20.38
CA GLU A 216 26.26 30.44 -21.60
C GLU A 216 27.51 29.57 -21.34
N GLU A 217 28.29 29.91 -20.31
CA GLU A 217 29.48 29.15 -19.90
C GLU A 217 29.28 27.64 -19.70
N PRO A 218 28.21 27.15 -19.02
CA PRO A 218 28.02 25.73 -18.77
C PRO A 218 27.63 24.94 -20.01
N ILE A 219 27.13 25.60 -21.06
CA ILE A 219 26.72 24.98 -22.33
C ILE A 219 27.93 24.80 -23.24
N THR A 220 28.89 25.74 -23.21
CA THR A 220 30.06 25.77 -24.10
C THR A 220 31.25 25.01 -23.54
N THR A 221 31.35 24.86 -22.22
CA THR A 221 32.48 24.16 -21.59
C THR A 221 32.28 22.65 -21.56
N PRO A 222 33.07 21.85 -22.31
CA PRO A 222 32.92 20.40 -22.32
C PRO A 222 33.21 19.79 -20.94
N VAL A 223 32.69 18.58 -20.71
CA VAL A 223 32.99 17.82 -19.49
C VAL A 223 34.35 17.16 -19.66
N LEU A 224 35.27 17.44 -18.74
CA LEU A 224 36.58 16.80 -18.73
C LEU A 224 36.45 15.28 -18.58
N THR A 225 37.25 14.56 -19.35
CA THR A 225 37.39 13.12 -19.20
C THR A 225 38.07 12.79 -17.88
N ARG A 226 37.86 11.56 -17.39
CA ARG A 226 38.51 11.08 -16.15
C ARG A 226 40.05 11.21 -16.21
N SER A 227 40.64 10.97 -17.38
CA SER A 227 42.09 11.08 -17.60
C SER A 227 42.58 12.52 -17.47
N GLU A 228 41.86 13.47 -18.07
CA GLU A 228 42.18 14.91 -17.98
C GLU A 228 42.02 15.43 -16.55
N CYS A 229 40.96 15.01 -15.84
CA CYS A 229 40.79 15.31 -14.42
C CYS A 229 41.97 14.80 -13.58
N ALA A 230 42.42 13.56 -13.82
CA ALA A 230 43.56 12.99 -13.12
C ALA A 230 44.87 13.73 -13.45
N LYS A 231 45.08 14.12 -14.71
CA LYS A 231 46.24 14.92 -15.13
C LYS A 231 46.26 16.27 -14.43
N ARG A 232 45.15 17.02 -14.45
CA ARG A 232 45.02 18.31 -13.74
C ARG A 232 45.21 18.18 -12.23
N GLY A 233 44.68 17.12 -11.63
CA GLY A 233 44.88 16.84 -10.20
C GLY A 233 46.34 16.60 -9.84
N ARG A 234 47.07 15.85 -10.68
CA ARG A 234 48.53 15.65 -10.53
C ARG A 234 49.30 16.96 -10.70
N GLU A 235 49.01 17.73 -11.74
CA GLU A 235 49.64 19.03 -12.00
C GLU A 235 49.42 20.04 -10.86
N ALA A 236 48.22 20.06 -10.28
CA ALA A 236 47.89 20.93 -9.15
C ALA A 236 48.53 20.45 -7.83
N SER A 237 48.84 19.16 -7.70
CA SER A 237 49.45 18.57 -6.51
C SER A 237 50.80 19.21 -6.21
N TYR A 238 51.02 19.53 -4.94
CA TYR A 238 52.29 20.06 -4.44
C TYR A 238 53.48 19.19 -4.83
N TRP A 239 53.32 17.86 -4.76
CA TRP A 239 54.37 16.87 -5.03
C TRP A 239 54.84 16.80 -6.48
N ASN A 240 54.12 17.43 -7.42
CA ASN A 240 54.52 17.47 -8.83
C ASN A 240 55.40 18.68 -9.17
N ARG A 241 55.62 19.60 -8.22
CA ARG A 241 56.45 20.81 -8.35
C ARG A 241 57.82 20.70 -7.66
N LEU A 242 58.09 19.58 -6.98
CA LEU A 242 59.39 19.21 -6.40
C LEU A 242 60.16 18.36 -7.39
#